data_AF-A0A2V7HN99-F1
#
_entry.id   AF-A0A2V7HN99-F1
#
_cell.length_a   1.000
_cell.length_b   1.000
_cell.length_c   1.000
_cell.angle_alpha   90.00
_cell.angle_beta   90.00
_cell.angle_gamma   90.00
#
_symmetry.space_group_name_H-M   'P 1'
#
loop_
_entity.id
_entity.type
_entity.pdbx_description
1 polymer ?
#
loop_
_entity_poly.entity_id
_entity_poly.type
_entity_poly.pdbx_seq_one_letter_code
_entity_poly.pdbx_strand_id
1 'polypeptide(L)'
;MFRSPLALKIGLLIVVVLIVGFGVSTLLTIQREAALLIEQNKIAARRLTATLVASIEGAMLQERPDVTRTVIQELRQNSPVDSFDVYRRTGVEAFTDLSTAMEVDKNAGLAADVMSNIRKMARPPGKKIDDPLFARAIETVATQEALEARNGTRYFTLLTPIRNQEKCQGCHGSDHQVRAVVRVANSMEPVFAEVARHRNRQLAIGILTIVAAGAVLTVAMRRIVLRPVEQLADVARRVGA
;
A
#
# COMPACT_ATOMS: atom_id res chain seq x y z
N MET A 1 -21.23 -37.88 39.58
CA MET A 1 -20.37 -37.44 38.46
C MET A 1 -20.89 -38.04 37.15
N PHE A 2 -22.15 -37.75 36.79
CA PHE A 2 -22.76 -38.20 35.54
C PHE A 2 -22.81 -37.01 34.59
N ARG A 3 -21.85 -36.90 33.67
CA ARG A 3 -21.98 -35.97 32.54
C ARG A 3 -23.04 -36.56 31.63
N SER A 4 -24.26 -36.03 31.64
CA SER A 4 -25.31 -36.49 30.73
C SER A 4 -24.79 -36.36 29.28
N PRO A 5 -24.71 -37.46 28.50
CA PRO A 5 -24.08 -37.47 27.19
C PRO A 5 -24.75 -36.48 26.22
N LEU A 6 -26.01 -36.12 26.46
CA LEU A 6 -26.77 -35.17 25.66
C LEU A 6 -26.25 -33.73 25.76
N ALA A 7 -26.01 -33.23 26.98
CA ALA A 7 -25.55 -31.85 27.20
C ALA A 7 -24.16 -31.61 26.59
N LEU A 8 -23.30 -32.63 26.66
CA LEU A 8 -21.96 -32.57 26.06
C LEU A 8 -22.04 -32.61 24.52
N LYS A 9 -22.94 -33.43 23.94
CA LYS A 9 -23.19 -33.48 22.50
C LYS A 9 -23.72 -32.15 21.95
N ILE A 10 -24.71 -31.56 22.61
CA ILE A 10 -25.30 -30.27 22.20
C ILE A 10 -24.26 -29.16 22.33
N GLY A 11 -23.51 -29.12 23.44
CA GLY A 11 -22.47 -28.12 23.64
C GLY A 11 -21.35 -28.20 22.62
N LEU A 12 -20.90 -29.42 22.30
CA LEU A 12 -19.91 -29.65 21.25
C LEU A 12 -20.42 -29.17 19.89
N LEU A 13 -21.67 -29.49 19.54
CA LEU A 13 -22.26 -29.11 18.25
C LEU A 13 -22.32 -27.58 18.09
N ILE A 14 -22.74 -26.85 19.14
CA ILE A 14 -22.79 -25.38 19.10
C ILE A 14 -21.39 -24.78 18.96
N VAL A 15 -20.40 -25.30 19.71
CA VAL A 15 -19.01 -24.84 19.61
C VAL A 15 -18.44 -25.10 18.22
N VAL A 16 -18.71 -26.25 17.61
CA VAL A 16 -18.30 -26.56 16.23
C VAL A 16 -18.93 -25.57 15.25
N VAL A 17 -20.24 -25.33 15.34
CA VAL A 17 -20.93 -24.36 14.47
C VAL A 17 -20.37 -22.94 14.65
N LEU A 18 -20.05 -22.54 15.88
CA LEU A 18 -19.41 -21.25 16.17
C LEU A 18 -18.01 -21.16 15.55
N ILE A 19 -17.18 -22.20 15.70
CA ILE A 19 -15.84 -22.24 15.11
C ILE A 19 -15.92 -22.15 13.59
N VAL A 20 -16.83 -22.90 12.96
CA VAL A 20 -17.00 -22.89 11.51
C VAL A 20 -17.51 -21.53 11.03
N GLY A 21 -18.61 -21.03 11.60
CA GLY A 21 -19.23 -19.77 11.18
C GLY A 21 -18.32 -18.57 11.43
N PHE A 22 -17.77 -18.47 12.65
CA PHE A 22 -16.86 -17.39 13.01
C PHE A 22 -15.53 -17.51 12.26
N GLY A 23 -14.96 -18.71 12.18
CA GLY A 23 -13.69 -18.95 11.49
C GLY A 23 -13.74 -18.59 10.02
N VAL A 24 -14.78 -19.04 9.29
CA VAL A 24 -14.96 -18.67 7.89
C VAL A 24 -15.15 -17.16 7.73
N SER A 25 -16.00 -16.55 8.56
CA SER A 25 -16.24 -15.09 8.52
C SER A 25 -14.97 -14.29 8.78
N THR A 26 -14.20 -14.64 9.80
CA THR A 26 -12.93 -13.98 10.14
C THR A 26 -11.90 -14.14 9.03
N LEU A 27 -11.75 -15.33 8.44
CA LEU A 27 -10.80 -15.53 7.33
C LEU A 27 -11.16 -14.68 6.11
N LEU A 28 -12.45 -14.64 5.73
CA LEU A 28 -12.92 -13.80 4.63
C LEU A 28 -12.71 -12.31 4.94
N THR A 29 -12.93 -11.89 6.19
CA THR A 29 -12.75 -10.50 6.63
C THR A 29 -11.29 -10.09 6.58
N ILE A 30 -10.37 -10.91 7.11
CA ILE A 30 -8.92 -10.66 7.08
C ILE A 30 -8.41 -10.51 5.65
N GLN A 31 -8.83 -11.40 4.74
CA GLN A 31 -8.40 -11.34 3.34
C GLN A 31 -8.89 -10.07 2.65
N ARG A 32 -10.16 -9.69 2.88
CA ARG A 32 -10.74 -8.47 2.33
C ARG A 32 -10.06 -7.23 2.88
N GLU A 33 -9.89 -7.12 4.19
CA GLU A 33 -9.21 -5.99 4.83
C GLU A 33 -7.76 -5.86 4.36
N ALA A 34 -7.03 -6.97 4.25
CA ALA A 34 -5.67 -6.96 3.76
C ALA A 34 -5.58 -6.43 2.32
N ALA A 35 -6.47 -6.91 1.43
CA ALA A 35 -6.52 -6.44 0.06
C ALA A 35 -6.90 -4.95 -0.03
N LEU A 36 -7.87 -4.52 0.78
CA LEU A 36 -8.31 -3.12 0.85
C LEU A 36 -7.20 -2.19 1.33
N LEU A 37 -6.46 -2.55 2.39
CA LEU A 37 -5.36 -1.75 2.91
C LEU A 37 -4.23 -1.60 1.88
N ILE A 38 -3.88 -2.68 1.18
CA ILE A 38 -2.87 -2.65 0.12
C ILE A 38 -3.32 -1.73 -1.02
N GLU A 39 -4.56 -1.89 -1.50
CA GLU A 39 -5.06 -1.09 -2.62
C GLU A 39 -5.21 0.40 -2.25
N GLN A 40 -5.66 0.71 -1.03
CA GLN A 40 -5.71 2.08 -0.53
C GLN A 40 -4.32 2.73 -0.52
N ASN A 41 -3.29 2.00 -0.08
CA ASN A 41 -1.92 2.51 -0.10
C ASN A 41 -1.43 2.77 -1.54
N LYS A 42 -1.70 1.84 -2.48
CA LYS A 42 -1.39 2.02 -3.90
C LYS A 42 -2.08 3.25 -4.48
N ILE A 43 -3.38 3.45 -4.21
CA ILE A 43 -4.13 4.63 -4.67
C ILE A 43 -3.51 5.92 -4.11
N ALA A 44 -3.13 5.93 -2.83
CA ALA A 44 -2.46 7.08 -2.23
C ALA A 44 -1.13 7.40 -2.94
N ALA A 45 -0.32 6.39 -3.24
CA ALA A 45 0.93 6.54 -3.98
C ALA A 45 0.71 7.06 -5.41
N ARG A 46 -0.30 6.54 -6.13
CA ARG A 46 -0.68 7.03 -7.47
C ARG A 46 -1.09 8.50 -7.44
N ARG A 47 -1.92 8.90 -6.47
CA ARG A 47 -2.37 10.29 -6.30
C ARG A 47 -1.23 11.23 -5.97
N LEU A 48 -0.37 10.85 -5.02
CA LEU A 48 0.82 11.63 -4.69
C LEU A 48 1.71 11.83 -5.92
N THR A 49 1.97 10.77 -6.67
CA THR A 49 2.77 10.84 -7.90
C THR A 49 2.13 11.77 -8.93
N ALA A 50 0.82 11.68 -9.15
CA ALA A 50 0.10 12.56 -10.07
C ALA A 50 0.19 14.04 -9.64
N THR A 51 0.04 14.34 -8.36
CA THR A 51 0.20 15.70 -7.82
C THR A 51 1.63 16.23 -8.01
N LEU A 52 2.65 15.38 -7.79
CA LEU A 52 4.05 15.76 -8.00
C LEU A 52 4.34 16.00 -9.48
N VAL A 53 3.85 15.15 -10.38
CA VAL A 53 3.96 15.36 -11.83
C VAL A 53 3.30 16.68 -12.23
N ALA A 54 2.10 16.96 -11.72
CA ALA A 54 1.41 18.23 -11.99
C ALA A 54 2.18 19.45 -11.46
N SER A 55 2.81 19.34 -10.29
CA SER A 55 3.67 20.40 -9.73
C SER A 55 4.93 20.64 -10.58
N ILE A 56 5.56 19.56 -11.07
CA ILE A 56 6.68 19.63 -12.02
C ILE A 56 6.23 20.33 -13.30
N GLU A 57 5.12 19.89 -13.92
CA GLU A 57 4.59 20.53 -15.12
C GLU A 57 4.29 22.02 -14.88
N GLY A 58 3.69 22.37 -13.75
CA GLY A 58 3.38 23.76 -13.40
C GLY A 58 4.62 24.64 -13.31
N ALA A 59 5.68 24.17 -12.64
CA ALA A 59 6.94 24.91 -12.54
C ALA A 59 7.63 25.06 -13.91
N MET A 60 7.54 24.05 -14.77
CA MET A 60 8.09 24.12 -16.13
C MET A 60 7.35 25.12 -17.02
N LEU A 61 6.01 25.16 -16.94
CA LEU A 61 5.19 26.13 -17.67
C LEU A 61 5.38 27.57 -17.19
N GLN A 62 5.85 27.75 -15.95
CA GLN A 62 6.25 29.05 -15.41
C GLN A 62 7.70 29.40 -15.72
N GLU A 63 8.41 28.57 -16.51
CA GLU A 63 9.83 28.75 -16.82
C GLU A 63 10.72 28.78 -15.57
N ARG A 64 10.31 28.03 -14.53
CA ARG A 64 11.00 27.90 -13.24
C ARG A 64 11.50 26.47 -12.97
N PRO A 65 12.35 25.89 -13.85
CA PRO A 65 12.94 24.57 -13.63
C PRO A 65 13.86 24.49 -12.39
N ASP A 66 14.33 25.62 -11.87
CA ASP A 66 15.06 25.72 -10.60
C ASP A 66 14.21 25.29 -9.41
N VAL A 67 12.93 25.70 -9.37
CA VAL A 67 11.98 25.32 -8.31
C VAL A 67 11.78 23.81 -8.28
N THR A 68 11.63 23.18 -9.45
CA THR A 68 11.50 21.72 -9.54
C THR A 68 12.70 21.00 -8.92
N ARG A 69 13.93 21.48 -9.16
CA ARG A 69 15.14 20.87 -8.57
C ARG A 69 15.12 20.93 -7.04
N THR A 70 14.72 22.07 -6.49
CA THR A 70 14.59 22.25 -5.04
C THR A 70 13.56 21.30 -4.45
N VAL A 71 12.35 21.23 -5.04
CA VAL A 71 11.28 20.34 -4.57
C VAL A 71 11.71 18.87 -4.60
N ILE A 72 12.37 18.42 -5.68
CA ILE A 72 12.88 17.04 -5.78
C ILE A 72 13.93 16.77 -4.70
N GLN A 73 14.81 17.73 -4.43
CA GLN A 73 15.83 17.59 -3.41
C GLN A 73 15.24 17.54 -1.98
N GLU A 74 14.24 18.38 -1.69
CA GLU A 74 13.53 18.36 -0.41
C GLU A 74 12.76 17.06 -0.21
N LEU A 75 12.12 16.55 -1.26
CA LEU A 75 11.44 15.25 -1.20
C LEU A 75 12.44 14.13 -0.91
N ARG A 76 13.62 14.12 -1.52
CA ARG A 76 14.62 13.09 -1.20
C ARG A 76 15.10 13.12 0.24
N GLN A 77 15.03 14.26 0.92
CA GLN A 77 15.48 14.40 2.31
C GLN A 77 14.37 14.15 3.33
N ASN A 78 13.13 14.57 3.02
CA ASN A 78 12.05 14.69 4.00
C ASN A 78 10.76 13.96 3.59
N SER A 79 10.74 13.24 2.47
CA SER A 79 9.51 12.66 1.95
C SER A 79 9.09 11.37 2.67
N PRO A 80 7.78 11.13 2.80
CA PRO A 80 7.23 9.83 3.22
C PRO A 80 7.41 8.72 2.17
N VAL A 81 8.00 8.98 1.00
CA VAL A 81 8.32 7.96 -0.01
C VAL A 81 9.81 7.64 -0.03
N ASP A 82 10.15 6.35 0.05
CA ASP A 82 11.53 5.89 0.14
C ASP A 82 12.41 6.29 -1.04
N SER A 83 11.82 6.40 -2.24
CA SER A 83 12.54 6.91 -3.41
C SER A 83 11.63 7.67 -4.35
N PHE A 84 12.13 8.83 -4.79
CA PHE A 84 11.55 9.64 -5.85
C PHE A 84 12.66 10.05 -6.82
N ASP A 85 12.56 9.55 -8.05
CA ASP A 85 13.51 9.80 -9.11
C ASP A 85 12.78 10.22 -10.38
N VAL A 86 13.38 11.10 -11.16
CA VAL A 86 12.91 11.42 -12.50
C VAL A 86 13.98 10.98 -13.47
N TYR A 87 13.63 10.20 -14.49
CA TYR A 87 14.54 9.73 -15.52
C TYR A 87 14.17 10.37 -16.86
N ARG A 88 15.18 10.88 -17.58
CA ARG A 88 15.01 11.30 -18.99
C ARG A 88 14.61 10.09 -19.83
N ARG A 89 14.07 10.30 -21.03
CA ARG A 89 13.80 9.22 -22.00
C ARG A 89 15.02 8.33 -22.29
N THR A 90 16.23 8.85 -22.11
CA THR A 90 17.50 8.11 -22.29
C THR A 90 17.80 7.13 -21.15
N GLY A 91 17.00 7.16 -20.08
CA GLY A 91 17.19 6.39 -18.86
C GLY A 91 18.14 7.06 -17.86
N VAL A 92 18.74 8.20 -18.17
CA VAL A 92 19.60 8.94 -17.23
C VAL A 92 18.75 9.79 -16.31
N GLU A 93 19.01 9.72 -15.01
CA GLU A 93 18.34 10.54 -13.99
C GLU A 93 18.37 12.04 -14.35
N ALA A 94 17.20 12.66 -14.47
CA ALA A 94 17.01 14.09 -14.69
C ALA A 94 17.38 14.90 -13.45
N PHE A 95 17.51 16.23 -13.61
CA PHE A 95 17.76 17.18 -12.52
C PHE A 95 19.08 16.99 -11.74
N THR A 96 19.98 16.15 -12.24
CA THR A 96 21.32 15.94 -11.70
C THR A 96 22.33 16.85 -12.40
N ASP A 97 22.48 16.70 -13.71
CA ASP A 97 23.41 17.48 -14.53
C ASP A 97 22.76 18.73 -15.17
N LEU A 98 23.51 19.38 -16.07
CA LEU A 98 23.09 20.59 -16.80
C LEU A 98 22.52 20.30 -18.19
N SER A 99 22.56 19.07 -18.69
CA SER A 99 22.25 18.77 -20.09
C SER A 99 20.85 19.21 -20.51
N THR A 100 19.83 18.89 -19.72
CA THR A 100 18.44 19.34 -19.97
C THR A 100 18.32 20.85 -19.91
N ALA A 101 19.00 21.50 -18.97
CA ALA A 101 18.93 22.96 -18.84
C ALA A 101 19.60 23.66 -20.03
N MET A 102 20.72 23.14 -20.51
CA MET A 102 21.41 23.65 -21.70
C MET A 102 20.60 23.43 -22.98
N GLU A 103 19.92 22.28 -23.10
CA GLU A 103 19.00 22.01 -24.22
C GLU A 103 17.83 23.00 -24.23
N VAL A 104 17.20 23.22 -23.08
CA VAL A 104 16.10 24.18 -22.94
C VAL A 104 16.56 25.61 -23.20
N ASP A 105 17.70 26.02 -22.65
CA ASP A 105 18.28 27.35 -22.86
C ASP A 105 18.56 27.61 -24.34
N LYS A 106 19.07 26.61 -25.05
CA LYS A 106 19.28 26.69 -26.50
C LYS A 106 17.96 26.85 -27.28
N ASN A 107 16.91 26.16 -26.87
CA ASN A 107 15.64 26.10 -27.61
C ASN A 107 14.73 27.31 -27.33
N ALA A 108 14.67 27.77 -26.07
CA ALA A 108 13.71 28.78 -25.61
C ALA A 108 14.34 29.95 -24.86
N GLY A 109 15.61 29.86 -24.45
CA GLY A 109 16.28 30.86 -23.62
C GLY A 109 15.83 30.79 -22.16
N LEU A 110 16.75 30.54 -21.23
CA LEU A 110 16.48 30.61 -19.80
C LEU A 110 16.98 31.94 -19.21
N ALA A 111 16.22 32.48 -18.27
CA ALA A 111 16.65 33.64 -17.52
C ALA A 111 17.99 33.38 -16.80
N ALA A 112 18.86 34.39 -16.76
CA ALA A 112 20.23 34.24 -16.29
C ALA A 112 20.30 33.83 -14.80
N ASP A 113 19.35 34.30 -13.99
CA ASP A 113 19.21 33.95 -12.58
C ASP A 113 18.78 32.49 -12.40
N VAL A 114 17.82 32.00 -13.20
CA VAL A 114 17.38 30.60 -13.21
C VAL A 114 18.54 29.68 -13.58
N MET A 115 19.28 30.00 -14.64
CA MET A 115 20.46 29.23 -15.05
C MET A 115 21.55 29.22 -13.97
N SER A 116 21.80 30.36 -13.33
CA SER A 116 22.74 30.47 -12.20
C SER A 116 22.35 29.57 -11.03
N ASN A 117 21.07 29.56 -10.67
CA ASN A 117 20.55 28.69 -9.60
C ASN A 117 20.69 27.20 -9.96
N ILE A 118 20.38 26.82 -11.20
CA ILE A 118 20.56 25.45 -11.68
C ILE A 118 22.02 24.99 -11.60
N ARG A 119 22.97 25.86 -11.99
CA ARG A 119 24.41 25.55 -11.90
C ARG A 119 24.86 25.28 -10.48
N LYS A 120 24.33 26.01 -9.49
CA LYS A 120 24.63 25.76 -8.06
C LYS A 120 24.14 24.39 -7.57
N MET A 121 23.09 23.85 -8.19
CA MET A 121 22.51 22.55 -7.86
C MET A 121 23.04 21.39 -8.73
N ALA A 122 23.94 21.69 -9.67
CA ALA A 122 24.47 20.70 -10.60
C ALA A 122 25.32 19.66 -9.86
N ARG A 123 25.13 18.41 -10.26
CA ARG A 123 25.82 17.22 -9.76
C ARG A 123 26.30 16.39 -10.95
N PRO A 124 27.21 15.43 -10.74
CA PRO A 124 27.56 14.46 -11.77
C PRO A 124 26.30 13.79 -12.34
N PRO A 125 26.31 13.37 -13.62
CA PRO A 125 25.18 12.67 -14.22
C PRO A 125 24.72 11.53 -13.33
N GLY A 126 23.42 11.50 -13.03
CA GLY A 126 22.86 10.47 -12.18
C GLY A 126 22.87 9.09 -12.83
N LYS A 127 22.49 8.08 -12.07
CA LYS A 127 22.57 6.68 -12.53
C LYS A 127 21.59 6.46 -13.69
N LYS A 128 22.00 5.63 -14.64
CA LYS A 128 21.10 5.13 -15.67
C LYS A 128 20.20 4.06 -15.05
N ILE A 129 18.91 4.14 -15.31
CA ILE A 129 17.97 3.09 -14.94
C ILE A 129 18.09 1.92 -15.93
N ASP A 130 18.16 0.72 -15.36
CA ASP A 130 18.03 -0.54 -16.08
C ASP A 130 16.86 -1.31 -15.47
N ASP A 131 15.66 -0.97 -15.91
CA ASP A 131 14.40 -1.48 -15.38
C ASP A 131 13.43 -1.77 -16.54
N PRO A 132 12.95 -3.01 -16.70
CA PRO A 132 11.98 -3.36 -17.74
C PRO A 132 10.69 -2.53 -17.69
N LEU A 133 10.27 -2.09 -16.50
CA LEU A 133 9.09 -1.25 -16.34
C LEU A 133 9.32 0.15 -16.92
N PHE A 134 10.57 0.64 -16.90
CA PHE A 134 10.90 1.94 -17.49
C PHE A 134 10.76 1.88 -19.01
N ALA A 135 11.28 0.83 -19.63
CA ALA A 135 11.13 0.62 -21.07
C ALA A 135 9.65 0.54 -21.48
N ARG A 136 8.84 -0.23 -20.74
CA ARG A 136 7.39 -0.31 -20.97
C ARG A 136 6.68 1.02 -20.78
N ALA A 137 7.04 1.81 -19.76
CA ALA A 137 6.45 3.11 -19.52
C ALA A 137 6.67 4.07 -20.69
N ILE A 138 7.84 4.01 -21.33
CA ILE A 138 8.13 4.79 -22.55
C ILE A 138 7.33 4.25 -23.74
N GLU A 139 7.36 2.94 -23.98
CA GLU A 139 6.74 2.30 -25.14
C GLU A 139 5.23 2.48 -25.15
N THR A 140 4.56 2.21 -24.03
CA THR A 140 3.09 2.27 -23.95
C THR A 140 2.57 3.67 -23.62
N VAL A 141 3.47 4.61 -23.27
CA VAL A 141 3.12 5.96 -22.80
C VAL A 141 2.09 5.89 -21.65
N ALA A 142 2.21 4.87 -20.79
CA ALA A 142 1.29 4.59 -19.71
C ALA A 142 2.03 4.24 -18.43
N THR A 143 1.42 4.57 -17.30
CA THR A 143 1.97 4.26 -15.98
C THR A 143 2.12 2.76 -15.79
N GLN A 144 3.30 2.33 -15.35
CA GLN A 144 3.60 0.95 -14.99
C GLN A 144 3.69 0.85 -13.46
N GLU A 145 3.23 -0.27 -12.91
CA GLU A 145 3.31 -0.52 -11.48
C GLU A 145 3.70 -1.97 -11.18
N ALA A 146 4.49 -2.16 -10.12
CA ALA A 146 4.87 -3.48 -9.66
C ALA A 146 5.09 -3.52 -8.15
N LEU A 147 4.88 -4.71 -7.58
CA LEU A 147 5.36 -5.05 -6.24
C LEU A 147 6.67 -5.82 -6.38
N GLU A 148 7.78 -5.19 -6.00
CA GLU A 148 9.11 -5.75 -6.13
C GLU A 148 9.71 -6.03 -4.75
N ALA A 149 10.39 -7.17 -4.60
CA ALA A 149 11.17 -7.44 -3.41
C ALA A 149 12.61 -7.00 -3.64
N ARG A 150 13.14 -6.13 -2.77
CA ARG A 150 14.54 -5.70 -2.76
C ARG A 150 15.09 -5.92 -1.35
N ASN A 151 16.13 -6.75 -1.24
CA ASN A 151 16.76 -7.11 0.04
C ASN A 151 15.77 -7.60 1.12
N GLY A 152 14.73 -8.34 0.73
CA GLY A 152 13.70 -8.85 1.65
C GLY A 152 12.54 -7.89 1.93
N THR A 153 12.70 -6.59 1.64
CA THR A 153 11.63 -5.60 1.77
C THR A 153 10.83 -5.51 0.47
N ARG A 154 9.50 -5.49 0.58
CA ARG A 154 8.59 -5.35 -0.56
C ARG A 154 8.31 -3.87 -0.81
N TYR A 155 8.51 -3.43 -2.03
CA TYR A 155 8.26 -2.06 -2.48
C TYR A 155 7.14 -2.05 -3.51
N PHE A 156 6.23 -1.09 -3.38
CA PHE A 156 5.36 -0.71 -4.48
C PHE A 156 6.08 0.36 -5.31
N THR A 157 6.46 -0.02 -6.54
CA THR A 157 7.15 0.86 -7.48
C THR A 157 6.18 1.29 -8.58
N LEU A 158 6.13 2.59 -8.84
CA LEU A 158 5.33 3.23 -9.87
C LEU A 158 6.25 3.98 -10.84
N LEU A 159 6.06 3.77 -12.14
CA LEU A 159 6.78 4.48 -13.19
C LEU A 159 5.75 5.20 -14.06
N THR A 160 5.65 6.52 -13.89
CA THR A 160 4.68 7.36 -14.58
C THR A 160 5.38 8.19 -15.66
N PRO A 161 5.08 7.97 -16.95
CA PRO A 161 5.66 8.79 -18.01
C PRO A 161 5.05 10.19 -18.01
N ILE A 162 5.91 11.21 -18.11
CA ILE A 162 5.54 12.60 -18.41
C ILE A 162 5.46 12.74 -19.92
N ARG A 163 4.23 12.91 -20.43
CA ARG A 163 3.95 13.05 -21.85
C ARG A 163 4.46 14.40 -22.36
N ASN A 164 5.10 14.39 -23.52
CA ASN A 164 5.58 15.59 -24.20
C ASN A 164 4.43 16.28 -24.96
N GLN A 165 3.55 16.93 -24.20
CA GLN A 165 2.39 17.67 -24.72
C GLN A 165 2.86 18.89 -25.53
N GLU A 166 1.99 19.48 -26.35
CA GLU A 166 2.32 20.66 -27.19
C GLU A 166 2.94 21.80 -26.37
N LYS A 167 2.39 22.08 -25.17
CA LYS A 167 2.90 23.07 -24.20
C LYS A 167 4.35 22.82 -23.73
N CYS A 168 4.87 21.60 -23.87
CA CYS A 168 6.23 21.22 -23.49
C CYS A 168 7.23 21.38 -24.64
N GLN A 169 6.76 21.31 -25.88
CA GLN A 169 7.59 21.14 -27.07
C GLN A 169 8.38 22.39 -27.43
N GLY A 170 7.90 23.58 -27.07
CA GLY A 170 8.65 24.83 -27.26
C GLY A 170 10.03 24.83 -26.58
N CYS A 171 10.12 24.20 -25.41
CA CYS A 171 11.38 24.11 -24.65
C CYS A 171 12.10 22.77 -24.85
N HIS A 172 11.35 21.67 -25.00
CA HIS A 172 11.88 20.32 -24.97
C HIS A 172 11.94 19.60 -26.32
N GLY A 173 11.54 20.26 -27.41
CA GLY A 173 11.46 19.65 -28.74
C GLY A 173 10.24 18.75 -28.90
N SER A 174 9.92 18.39 -30.15
CA SER A 174 8.76 17.58 -30.53
C SER A 174 9.14 16.19 -31.08
N ASP A 175 10.42 15.79 -31.02
CA ASP A 175 10.93 14.54 -31.60
C ASP A 175 10.53 13.27 -30.81
N HIS A 176 9.88 13.42 -29.67
CA HIS A 176 9.54 12.31 -28.78
C HIS A 176 8.21 12.51 -28.05
N GLN A 177 7.49 11.42 -27.77
CA GLN A 177 6.20 11.46 -27.07
C GLN A 177 6.31 11.48 -25.54
N VAL A 178 7.44 11.03 -24.98
CA VAL A 178 7.70 10.97 -23.53
C VAL A 178 8.92 11.82 -23.23
N ARG A 179 8.76 12.81 -22.35
CA ARG A 179 9.87 13.68 -21.92
C ARG A 179 10.73 13.02 -20.85
N ALA A 180 10.06 12.45 -19.86
CA ALA A 180 10.68 11.83 -18.70
C ALA A 180 9.75 10.75 -18.13
N VAL A 181 10.29 9.92 -17.23
CA VAL A 181 9.52 8.96 -16.44
C VAL A 181 9.81 9.23 -14.97
N VAL A 182 8.77 9.49 -14.19
CA VAL A 182 8.85 9.63 -12.74
C VAL A 182 8.75 8.25 -12.12
N ARG A 183 9.77 7.85 -11.38
CA ARG A 183 9.79 6.62 -10.59
C ARG A 183 9.57 6.96 -9.12
N VAL A 184 8.58 6.33 -8.53
CA VAL A 184 8.29 6.42 -7.10
C VAL A 184 8.30 5.00 -6.55
N ALA A 185 9.10 4.73 -5.53
CA ALA A 185 9.03 3.46 -4.82
C ALA A 185 8.80 3.70 -3.33
N ASN A 186 7.83 2.97 -2.77
CA ASN A 186 7.46 3.05 -1.37
C ASN A 186 7.48 1.66 -0.72
N SER A 187 8.06 1.53 0.46
CA SER A 187 8.02 0.30 1.25
C SER A 187 6.59 -0.06 1.64
N MET A 188 6.24 -1.30 1.40
CA MET A 188 4.98 -1.91 1.83
C MET A 188 5.10 -2.53 3.22
N GLU A 189 6.26 -2.44 3.86
CA GLU A 189 6.51 -3.04 5.18
C GLU A 189 5.58 -2.49 6.27
N PRO A 190 5.33 -1.17 6.37
CA PRO A 190 4.34 -0.64 7.30
C PRO A 190 2.93 -1.18 7.02
N VAL A 191 2.56 -1.32 5.74
CA VAL A 191 1.25 -1.84 5.32
C VAL A 191 1.10 -3.30 5.73
N PHE A 192 2.10 -4.13 5.43
CA PHE A 192 2.06 -5.54 5.77
C PHE A 192 2.17 -5.81 7.27
N ALA A 193 2.90 -4.98 8.01
CA ALA A 193 2.94 -5.03 9.46
C ALA A 193 1.57 -4.71 10.07
N GLU A 194 0.86 -3.70 9.53
CA GLU A 194 -0.48 -3.36 9.98
C GLU A 194 -1.49 -4.47 9.63
N VAL A 195 -1.39 -5.08 8.44
CA VAL A 195 -2.18 -6.26 8.08
C VAL A 195 -1.95 -7.41 9.06
N ALA A 196 -0.69 -7.69 9.43
CA ALA A 196 -0.37 -8.74 10.39
C ALA A 196 -0.91 -8.42 11.79
N ARG A 197 -0.83 -7.16 12.22
CA ARG A 197 -1.37 -6.68 13.49
C ARG A 197 -2.89 -6.82 13.56
N HIS A 198 -3.60 -6.39 12.51
CA HIS A 198 -5.05 -6.54 12.39
C HIS A 198 -5.46 -8.01 12.43
N ARG A 199 -4.79 -8.87 11.65
CA ARG A 199 -5.01 -10.31 11.65
C ARG A 199 -4.85 -10.90 13.06
N ASN A 200 -3.73 -10.64 13.71
CA ASN A 200 -3.44 -11.21 15.04
C ASN A 200 -4.46 -10.74 16.08
N ARG A 201 -4.87 -9.46 16.02
CA ARG A 201 -5.91 -8.92 16.91
C ARG A 201 -7.26 -9.59 16.67
N GLN A 202 -7.67 -9.78 15.42
CA GLN A 202 -8.94 -10.46 15.09
C GLN A 202 -8.93 -11.92 15.52
N LEU A 203 -7.81 -12.64 15.33
CA LEU A 203 -7.67 -14.01 15.82
C LEU A 203 -7.76 -14.09 17.34
N ALA A 204 -7.09 -13.17 18.06
CA ALA A 204 -7.16 -13.11 19.52
C ALA A 204 -8.59 -12.86 20.02
N ILE A 205 -9.28 -11.88 19.43
CA ILE A 205 -10.69 -11.59 19.74
C ILE A 205 -11.56 -12.81 19.43
N GLY A 206 -11.37 -13.45 18.27
CA GLY A 206 -12.13 -14.63 17.88
C GLY A 206 -11.99 -15.81 18.83
N ILE A 207 -10.75 -16.12 19.21
CA ILE A 207 -10.46 -17.18 20.20
C ILE A 207 -11.12 -16.83 21.54
N LEU A 208 -10.98 -15.59 22.00
CA LEU A 208 -11.61 -15.13 23.24
C LEU A 208 -13.14 -15.26 23.18
N THR A 209 -13.77 -14.89 22.07
CA THR A 209 -15.22 -15.02 21.86
C THR A 209 -15.67 -16.48 21.88
N ILE A 210 -14.96 -17.39 21.21
CA ILE A 210 -15.29 -18.83 21.20
C ILE A 210 -15.17 -19.42 22.61
N VAL A 211 -14.10 -19.10 23.34
CA VAL A 211 -13.88 -19.55 24.73
C VAL A 211 -14.98 -19.02 25.64
N ALA A 212 -15.29 -17.73 25.56
CA ALA A 212 -16.35 -17.10 26.35
C ALA A 212 -17.73 -17.72 26.06
N ALA A 213 -18.07 -17.90 24.78
CA ALA A 213 -19.32 -18.54 24.36
C ALA A 213 -19.42 -19.98 24.87
N GLY A 214 -18.35 -20.78 24.76
CA GLY A 214 -18.28 -22.14 25.28
C GLY A 214 -18.43 -22.20 26.81
N ALA A 215 -17.82 -21.27 27.54
CA ALA A 215 -17.94 -21.17 28.99
C ALA A 215 -19.38 -20.81 29.40
N VAL A 216 -19.97 -19.79 28.79
CA VAL A 216 -21.36 -19.37 29.04
C VAL A 216 -22.33 -20.50 28.75
N LEU A 217 -22.18 -21.18 27.61
CA LEU A 217 -23.02 -22.30 27.23
C LEU A 217 -22.91 -23.46 28.24
N THR A 218 -21.70 -23.77 28.70
CA THR A 218 -21.47 -24.82 29.70
C THR A 218 -22.14 -24.47 31.02
N VAL A 219 -22.04 -23.22 31.48
CA VAL A 219 -22.69 -22.76 32.72
C VAL A 219 -24.21 -22.78 32.58
N ALA A 220 -24.75 -22.28 31.47
CA ALA A 220 -26.19 -22.27 31.20
C ALA A 220 -26.77 -23.68 31.13
N MET A 221 -26.13 -24.60 30.41
CA MET A 221 -26.55 -25.99 30.30
C MET A 221 -26.56 -26.68 31.68
N ARG A 222 -25.57 -26.40 32.52
CA ARG A 222 -25.52 -26.94 33.89
C ARG A 222 -26.62 -26.38 34.79
N ARG A 223 -26.87 -25.07 34.75
CA ARG A 223 -27.82 -24.40 35.65
C ARG A 223 -29.28 -24.60 35.24
N ILE A 224 -29.56 -24.49 33.94
CA ILE A 224 -30.94 -24.41 33.40
C ILE A 224 -31.47 -25.78 33.03
N VAL A 225 -30.62 -26.68 32.52
CA VAL A 225 -31.07 -27.99 31.99
C VAL A 225 -30.68 -29.12 32.93
N LEU A 226 -29.39 -29.32 33.20
CA LEU A 226 -28.92 -30.51 33.92
C LEU A 226 -29.40 -30.56 35.37
N ARG A 227 -29.20 -29.49 36.15
CA ARG A 227 -29.60 -29.47 37.58
C ARG A 227 -31.11 -29.70 37.79
N PRO A 228 -32.02 -29.01 37.08
CA PRO A 228 -33.46 -29.25 37.26
C PRO A 228 -33.89 -30.65 36.83
N VAL A 229 -33.31 -31.18 35.75
CA VAL A 229 -33.61 -32.55 35.29
C VAL A 229 -33.12 -33.59 36.29
N GLU A 230 -31.93 -33.42 36.88
CA GLU A 230 -31.44 -34.29 37.96
C GLU A 230 -32.36 -34.25 39.18
N GLN A 231 -32.84 -33.07 39.58
CA GLN A 231 -33.78 -32.93 40.69
C GLN A 231 -35.12 -33.64 40.42
N LEU A 232 -35.69 -33.48 39.23
CA LEU A 232 -36.92 -34.18 38.82
C LEU A 232 -36.72 -35.70 38.78
N ALA A 233 -35.59 -36.16 38.24
CA ALA A 233 -35.26 -37.59 38.17
C ALA A 233 -35.07 -38.22 39.57
N ASP A 234 -34.50 -37.48 40.52
CA ASP A 234 -34.35 -37.93 41.90
C ASP A 234 -35.69 -38.03 42.64
N VAL A 235 -36.61 -37.09 42.42
CA VAL A 235 -37.97 -37.15 42.97
C VAL A 235 -38.71 -38.36 42.40
N ALA A 236 -38.67 -38.55 41.07
CA ALA A 236 -39.31 -39.70 40.43
C ALA A 236 -38.77 -41.06 40.95
N ARG A 237 -37.45 -41.16 41.18
CA ARG A 237 -36.84 -42.37 41.77
C ARG A 237 -37.28 -42.66 43.20
N ARG A 238 -37.58 -41.63 44.01
CA ARG A 238 -38.09 -41.82 45.38
C ARG A 238 -39.57 -42.21 45.43
N VAL A 239 -40.34 -41.86 44.41
CA VAL A 239 -41.78 -42.18 44.33
C VAL A 239 -42.02 -43.57 43.72
N GLY A 240 -41.11 -44.05 42.86
CA GLY A 240 -41.21 -45.36 42.22
C GLY A 240 -40.54 -46.53 42.99
N ALA A 241 -39.95 -46.28 44.15
CA ALA A 241 -39.38 -47.28 45.05
C ALA A 241 -40.30 -47.47 46.26
#